data_AF-A0A9W6I5R7-F1
#
_entry.id   AF-A0A9W6I5R7-F1
#
_cell.length_a   1.000
_cell.length_b   1.000
_cell.length_c   1.000
_cell.angle_alpha   90.00
_cell.angle_beta   90.00
_cell.angle_gamma   90.00
#
_symmetry.space_group_name_H-M   'P 1'
#
loop_
_entity.id
_entity.type
_entity.pdbx_description
1 polymer ?
#
loop_
_entity_poly.entity_id
_entity_poly.type
_entity_poly.pdbx_seq_one_letter_code
_entity_poly.pdbx_strand_id
1 'polypeptide(L)'
;MTASAVLAAGLITTGTATPASADSSCSTSYFCVWSAPYYSGVVARSTVAVPEWHQAGGNWPTLTWNDRSYKNRFQTLAWVCVYISDYSGPTVWVAASDSIDYVTDPNMEAAMGDAHRGRSSGQTC
;
A
#
# COMPACT_ATOMS: atom_id res chain seq x y z
N MET A 1 -11.52 15.29 20.00
CA MET A 1 -10.08 15.21 19.69
C MET A 1 -9.84 13.93 18.90
N THR A 2 -9.74 14.01 17.59
CA THR A 2 -9.46 12.85 16.73
C THR A 2 -7.96 12.59 16.79
N ALA A 3 -7.57 11.56 17.54
CA ALA A 3 -6.20 11.07 17.54
C ALA A 3 -5.91 10.47 16.15
N SER A 4 -5.36 11.28 15.25
CA SER A 4 -4.60 10.78 14.11
C SER A 4 -3.40 10.06 14.70
N ALA A 5 -3.45 8.72 14.75
CA ALA A 5 -2.27 7.93 15.04
C ALA A 5 -1.27 8.19 13.90
N VAL A 6 -0.28 9.03 14.18
CA VAL A 6 0.86 9.25 13.29
C VAL A 6 1.61 7.94 13.23
N LEU A 7 1.58 7.28 12.08
CA LEU A 7 2.41 6.12 11.83
C LEU A 7 3.89 6.53 11.97
N ALA A 8 4.63 5.78 12.78
CA ALA A 8 6.05 6.01 13.04
C ALA A 8 6.85 5.99 11.74
N ALA A 9 7.78 6.95 11.59
CA ALA A 9 8.68 7.11 10.46
C ALA A 9 9.30 5.75 10.06
N GLY A 10 8.99 5.32 8.84
CA GLY A 10 9.22 3.96 8.37
C GLY A 10 10.36 3.86 7.38
N LEU A 11 11.16 2.80 7.54
CA LEU A 11 12.13 2.36 6.56
C LEU A 11 11.40 1.88 5.30
N ILE A 12 11.81 2.41 4.15
CA ILE A 12 11.29 1.99 2.87
C ILE A 12 12.37 1.22 2.13
N THR A 13 12.01 0.04 1.61
CA THR A 13 12.93 -0.79 0.82
C THR A 13 12.25 -1.21 -0.46
N THR A 14 12.98 -1.15 -1.57
CA THR A 14 12.57 -1.68 -2.87
C THR A 14 13.30 -2.99 -3.13
N GLY A 15 12.64 -3.88 -3.86
CA GLY A 15 13.25 -5.13 -4.31
C GLY A 15 12.42 -5.79 -5.40
N THR A 16 12.97 -6.79 -6.06
CA THR A 16 12.21 -7.67 -6.96
C THR A 16 11.59 -8.82 -6.18
N ALA A 17 10.30 -9.04 -6.36
CA ALA A 17 9.56 -10.13 -5.75
C ALA A 17 8.90 -11.01 -6.81
N THR A 18 8.81 -12.29 -6.51
CA THR A 18 8.00 -13.28 -7.25
C THR A 18 6.81 -13.67 -6.37
N PRO A 19 5.74 -14.26 -6.94
CA PRO A 19 4.59 -14.70 -6.15
C PRO A 19 5.00 -15.61 -4.98
N ALA A 20 5.98 -16.48 -5.20
CA ALA A 20 6.50 -17.42 -4.20
C ALA A 20 7.28 -16.74 -3.05
N SER A 21 7.83 -15.55 -3.26
CA SER A 21 8.58 -14.79 -2.25
C SER A 21 7.78 -13.65 -1.64
N ALA A 22 6.49 -13.52 -1.97
CA ALA A 22 5.67 -12.37 -1.57
C ALA A 22 5.56 -12.24 -0.04
N ASP A 23 5.29 -13.34 0.66
CA ASP A 23 5.13 -13.31 2.12
C ASP A 23 6.46 -13.11 2.86
N SER A 24 7.56 -13.66 2.36
CA SER A 24 8.89 -13.40 2.96
C SER A 24 9.37 -11.97 2.71
N SER A 25 8.92 -11.36 1.61
CA SER A 25 9.22 -9.96 1.29
C SER A 25 8.37 -8.96 2.07
N CYS A 26 7.18 -9.34 2.56
CA CYS A 26 6.26 -8.46 3.27
C CYS A 26 6.08 -8.89 4.75
N SER A 27 6.96 -8.41 5.63
CA SER A 27 6.95 -8.82 7.04
C SER A 27 5.80 -8.17 7.85
N THR A 28 5.61 -8.64 9.10
CA THR A 28 4.46 -8.42 10.00
C THR A 28 4.23 -6.99 10.51
N SER A 29 4.72 -5.97 9.81
CA SER A 29 4.49 -4.56 10.17
C SER A 29 4.46 -3.63 8.96
N TYR A 30 4.36 -4.20 7.75
CA TYR A 30 4.37 -3.41 6.52
C TYR A 30 3.02 -3.47 5.81
N PHE A 31 2.73 -2.38 5.10
CA PHE A 31 1.94 -2.45 3.89
C PHE A 31 2.87 -2.58 2.71
N CYS A 32 2.58 -3.52 1.82
CA CYS A 32 3.40 -3.81 0.66
C CYS A 32 2.58 -3.66 -0.60
N VAL A 33 3.22 -3.04 -1.60
CA VAL A 33 2.66 -2.74 -2.90
C VAL A 33 3.58 -3.33 -3.96
N TRP A 34 3.01 -4.06 -4.90
CA TRP A 34 3.74 -4.65 -6.01
C TRP A 34 3.34 -3.99 -7.32
N SER A 35 4.36 -3.77 -8.16
CA SER A 35 4.24 -3.16 -9.48
C SER A 35 3.61 -4.10 -10.53
N ALA A 36 3.09 -5.25 -10.15
CA ALA A 36 2.41 -6.17 -11.05
C ALA A 36 1.42 -7.07 -10.29
N PRO A 37 0.45 -7.67 -11.00
CA PRO A 37 -0.48 -8.64 -10.43
C PRO A 37 0.25 -9.82 -9.78
N TYR A 38 -0.45 -10.49 -8.88
CA TYR A 38 -0.03 -11.73 -8.22
C TYR A 38 1.30 -11.59 -7.45
N TYR A 39 1.55 -10.43 -6.85
CA TYR A 39 2.72 -10.15 -6.01
C TYR A 39 4.06 -10.31 -6.74
N SER A 40 4.11 -9.83 -7.98
CA SER A 40 5.29 -9.89 -8.84
C SER A 40 5.86 -8.50 -9.16
N GLY A 41 7.06 -8.45 -9.72
CA GLY A 41 7.70 -7.19 -10.11
C GLY A 41 8.44 -6.50 -8.96
N VAL A 42 8.46 -5.16 -8.98
CA VAL A 42 9.06 -4.35 -7.92
C VAL A 42 8.10 -4.27 -6.74
N VAL A 43 8.61 -4.46 -5.53
CA VAL A 43 7.84 -4.24 -4.29
C VAL A 43 8.30 -2.97 -3.59
N ALA A 44 7.35 -2.11 -3.19
CA ALA A 44 7.57 -1.09 -2.17
C ALA A 44 6.94 -1.51 -0.85
N ARG A 45 7.58 -1.14 0.24
CA ARG A 45 7.15 -1.50 1.60
C ARG A 45 7.13 -0.25 2.44
N SER A 46 6.04 -0.06 3.17
CA SER A 46 5.83 1.13 3.99
C SER A 46 5.32 0.73 5.37
N THR A 47 5.83 1.42 6.40
CA THR A 47 5.20 1.44 7.73
C THR A 47 4.50 2.76 8.01
N VAL A 48 4.37 3.65 7.02
CA VAL A 48 3.80 5.00 7.13
C VAL A 48 2.71 5.24 6.10
N ALA A 49 1.98 6.35 6.23
CA ALA A 49 1.13 6.80 5.14
C ALA A 49 1.99 7.41 4.02
N VAL A 50 1.69 7.06 2.78
CA VAL A 50 2.34 7.64 1.59
C VAL A 50 1.28 8.36 0.77
N PRO A 51 1.42 9.68 0.52
CA PRO A 51 0.44 10.46 -0.23
C PRO A 51 0.53 10.25 -1.73
N GLU A 52 1.72 9.91 -2.24
CA GLU A 52 2.00 9.68 -3.65
C GLU A 52 3.32 8.89 -3.78
N TRP A 53 3.30 7.73 -4.42
CA TRP A 53 4.49 6.94 -4.75
C TRP A 53 5.24 7.54 -5.95
N HIS A 54 4.53 8.17 -6.88
CA HIS A 54 5.08 8.60 -8.16
C HIS A 54 5.72 9.99 -8.17
N GLN A 55 5.12 11.00 -7.54
CA GLN A 55 5.62 12.39 -7.55
C GLN A 55 6.43 12.78 -6.31
N ALA A 56 7.22 11.87 -5.78
CA ALA A 56 7.99 12.14 -4.59
C ALA A 56 9.05 13.24 -4.81
N GLY A 57 8.69 14.49 -4.54
CA GLY A 57 9.62 15.58 -4.20
C GLY A 57 10.29 15.38 -2.84
N GLY A 58 10.65 14.13 -2.50
CA GLY A 58 11.13 13.68 -1.19
C GLY A 58 11.59 12.22 -1.17
N ASN A 59 11.98 11.72 0.02
CA ASN A 59 12.64 10.42 0.28
C ASN A 59 11.78 9.15 0.06
N TRP A 60 10.77 9.17 -0.82
CA TRP A 60 9.89 8.02 -1.07
C TRP A 60 10.38 7.23 -2.30
N PRO A 61 10.30 5.89 -2.31
CA PRO A 61 10.66 5.11 -3.48
C PRO A 61 9.66 5.37 -4.60
N THR A 62 10.19 5.55 -5.81
CA THR A 62 9.36 5.61 -7.01
C THR A 62 9.03 4.19 -7.43
N LEU A 63 7.77 3.78 -7.33
CA LEU A 63 7.25 2.66 -8.11
C LEU A 63 7.00 3.17 -9.52
N THR A 64 7.18 2.35 -10.56
CA THR A 64 6.81 2.76 -11.92
C THR A 64 5.37 2.33 -12.19
N TRP A 65 4.42 3.24 -11.95
CA TRP A 65 3.03 3.28 -12.45
C TRP A 65 2.49 1.89 -12.79
N ASN A 66 2.33 1.00 -11.80
CA ASN A 66 1.72 -0.32 -11.98
C ASN A 66 1.33 -0.97 -10.63
N ASP A 67 0.75 -0.23 -9.68
CA ASP A 67 0.41 -0.83 -8.39
C ASP A 67 -0.83 -1.72 -8.54
N ARG A 68 -0.61 -3.04 -8.55
CA ARG A 68 -1.63 -4.02 -9.00
C ARG A 68 -1.96 -5.08 -7.97
N SER A 69 -1.12 -5.25 -6.96
CA SER A 69 -1.38 -6.18 -5.86
C SER A 69 -0.82 -5.64 -4.54
N TYR A 70 -1.51 -5.98 -3.45
CA TYR A 70 -1.29 -5.40 -2.13
C TYR A 70 -1.30 -6.46 -1.04
N LYS A 71 -0.52 -6.25 0.01
CA LYS A 71 -0.63 -7.02 1.26
C LYS A 71 -0.60 -6.08 2.43
N ASN A 72 -1.60 -6.19 3.31
CA ASN A 72 -1.62 -5.49 4.58
C ASN A 72 -1.18 -6.46 5.68
N ARG A 73 0.04 -6.30 6.17
CA ARG A 73 0.59 -7.12 7.27
C ARG A 73 0.71 -6.34 8.58
N PHE A 74 0.13 -5.14 8.65
CA PHE A 74 -0.01 -4.44 9.93
C PHE A 74 -0.90 -5.24 10.87
N GLN A 75 -0.43 -5.45 12.10
CA GLN A 75 -1.20 -6.08 13.17
C GLN A 75 -2.01 -5.06 13.99
N THR A 76 -1.64 -3.77 13.89
CA THR A 76 -2.21 -2.69 14.70
C THR A 76 -3.28 -1.87 13.98
N LEU A 77 -3.38 -2.01 12.64
CA LEU A 77 -4.36 -1.32 11.82
C LEU A 77 -5.48 -2.28 11.45
N ALA A 78 -6.71 -1.77 11.41
CA ALA A 78 -7.85 -2.56 10.94
C ALA A 78 -7.90 -2.61 9.41
N TRP A 79 -7.51 -1.52 8.75
CA TRP A 79 -7.51 -1.39 7.29
C TRP A 79 -6.33 -0.55 6.81
N VAL A 80 -5.91 -0.80 5.57
CA VAL A 80 -5.16 0.16 4.76
C VAL A 80 -6.03 0.54 3.57
N CYS A 81 -6.25 1.84 3.41
CA CYS A 81 -6.94 2.43 2.27
C CYS A 81 -5.90 2.76 1.20
N VAL A 82 -6.09 2.27 -0.02
CA VAL A 82 -5.28 2.63 -1.19
C VAL A 82 -6.11 3.54 -2.08
N TYR A 83 -5.62 4.73 -2.38
CA TYR A 83 -6.31 5.76 -3.16
C TYR A 83 -5.64 5.96 -4.51
N ILE A 84 -6.37 6.58 -5.43
CA ILE A 84 -5.82 7.03 -6.71
C ILE A 84 -4.63 7.97 -6.52
N SER A 85 -4.76 9.02 -5.71
CA SER A 85 -3.66 9.96 -5.41
C SER A 85 -4.02 10.84 -4.21
N ASP A 86 -3.04 11.33 -3.46
CA ASP A 86 -3.19 12.32 -2.38
C ASP A 86 -4.35 12.03 -1.38
N TYR A 87 -4.58 10.75 -1.09
CA TYR A 87 -5.68 10.27 -0.24
C TYR A 87 -7.09 10.64 -0.74
N SER A 88 -7.26 10.74 -2.05
CA SER A 88 -8.50 11.14 -2.72
C SER A 88 -8.88 10.18 -3.85
N GLY A 89 -10.18 10.18 -4.19
CA GLY A 89 -10.71 9.37 -5.28
C GLY A 89 -11.08 7.92 -4.89
N PRO A 90 -11.39 7.07 -5.89
CA PRO A 90 -11.61 5.64 -5.74
C PRO A 90 -10.61 5.00 -4.78
N THR A 91 -11.11 4.08 -3.96
CA THR A 91 -10.36 3.51 -2.85
C THR A 91 -10.52 2.00 -2.80
N VAL A 92 -9.39 1.29 -2.68
CA VAL A 92 -9.34 -0.13 -2.35
C VAL A 92 -9.08 -0.30 -0.86
N TRP A 93 -9.83 -1.20 -0.24
CA TRP A 93 -9.73 -1.51 1.18
C TRP A 93 -8.99 -2.81 1.37
N VAL A 94 -7.88 -2.79 2.11
CA VAL A 94 -7.12 -4.00 2.45
C VAL A 94 -7.23 -4.23 3.95
N ALA A 95 -8.02 -5.23 4.36
CA ALA A 95 -8.20 -5.57 5.77
C ALA A 95 -6.88 -5.97 6.43
N ALA A 96 -6.82 -5.88 7.76
CA ALA A 96 -5.69 -6.39 8.54
C ALA A 96 -5.38 -7.85 8.19
N SER A 97 -4.11 -8.15 7.92
CA SER A 97 -3.65 -9.48 7.49
C SER A 97 -4.20 -9.97 6.15
N ASP A 98 -4.89 -9.12 5.39
CA ASP A 98 -5.48 -9.47 4.10
C ASP A 98 -4.55 -9.16 2.92
N SER A 99 -4.92 -9.65 1.74
CA SER A 99 -4.13 -9.53 0.53
C SER A 99 -5.02 -9.40 -0.70
N ILE A 100 -4.63 -8.53 -1.63
CA ILE A 100 -5.28 -8.35 -2.93
C ILE A 100 -4.26 -8.75 -3.98
N ASP A 101 -4.52 -9.85 -4.68
CA ASP A 101 -3.64 -10.40 -5.71
C ASP A 101 -3.77 -9.69 -7.05
N TYR A 102 -4.95 -9.11 -7.33
CA TYR A 102 -5.19 -8.32 -8.53
C TYR A 102 -6.29 -7.29 -8.31
N VAL A 103 -6.00 -6.01 -8.56
CA VAL A 103 -7.01 -4.95 -8.58
C VAL A 103 -7.88 -5.10 -9.83
N THR A 104 -9.17 -5.33 -9.63
CA THR A 104 -10.17 -5.46 -10.70
C THR A 104 -11.03 -4.21 -10.89
N ASP A 105 -10.96 -3.23 -9.98
CA ASP A 105 -11.67 -1.97 -10.13
C ASP A 105 -11.02 -1.16 -11.28
N PRO A 106 -11.76 -0.83 -12.36
CA PRO A 106 -11.20 -0.22 -13.55
C PRO A 106 -10.68 1.20 -13.33
N ASN A 107 -11.22 1.94 -12.35
CA ASN A 107 -10.72 3.28 -12.03
C ASN A 107 -9.39 3.19 -11.28
N MET A 108 -9.27 2.22 -10.38
CA MET A 108 -8.02 1.94 -9.66
C MET A 108 -6.97 1.28 -10.55
N GLU A 109 -7.38 0.47 -11.52
CA GLU A 109 -6.49 -0.10 -12.54
C GLU A 109 -5.93 0.99 -13.46
N ALA A 110 -6.74 1.98 -13.83
CA ALA A 110 -6.31 3.11 -14.66
C ALA A 110 -5.40 4.08 -13.91
N ALA A 111 -5.66 4.30 -12.62
CA ALA A 111 -4.93 5.23 -11.77
C ALA A 111 -3.77 4.61 -10.99
N MET A 112 -3.71 3.28 -10.91
CA MET A 112 -2.60 2.53 -10.35
C MET A 112 -2.27 2.93 -8.89
N GLY A 113 -3.31 3.12 -8.07
CA GLY A 113 -3.26 3.20 -6.61
C GLY A 113 -2.02 3.88 -5.99
N ASP A 114 -1.92 5.21 -6.09
CA ASP A 114 -0.69 5.96 -5.81
C ASP A 114 -0.49 6.36 -4.34
N ALA A 115 -1.55 6.28 -3.52
CA ALA A 115 -1.49 6.69 -2.13
C ALA A 115 -2.02 5.62 -1.19
N HIS A 116 -1.52 5.57 0.04
CA HIS A 116 -2.12 4.72 1.06
C HIS A 116 -2.04 5.28 2.48
N ARG A 117 -3.04 4.98 3.29
CA ARG A 117 -3.01 5.28 4.73
C ARG A 117 -3.75 4.25 5.56
N GLY A 118 -3.21 4.01 6.76
CA GLY A 118 -3.83 3.16 7.76
C GLY A 118 -5.10 3.75 8.38
N ARG A 119 -5.97 2.85 8.84
CA ARG A 119 -7.20 3.14 9.58
C ARG A 119 -7.34 2.22 10.78
N SER A 120 -7.79 2.79 11.89
CA SER A 120 -8.22 2.05 13.07
C SER A 120 -9.64 1.52 12.90
N SER A 121 -10.05 0.59 13.76
CA SER A 121 -11.42 0.08 13.78
C SER A 121 -12.45 1.21 13.91
N GLY A 122 -13.55 1.11 13.17
CA GLY A 122 -14.62 2.11 13.13
C GLY A 122 -14.36 3.33 12.24
N GLN A 123 -13.21 3.42 11.59
CA GLN A 123 -12.92 4.46 10.60
C GLN A 123 -13.12 3.95 9.18
N THR A 124 -13.68 4.78 8.31
CA THR A 124 -13.80 4.46 6.88
C THR A 124 -12.65 5.06 6.07
N CYS A 125 -12.36 4.45 4.93
CA CYS A 125 -11.89 5.19 3.78
C CYS A 125 -13.07 6.03 3.24
#